data_AF-A0A2T0A033-F1
#
_entry.id   AF-A0A2T0A033-F1
#
_cell.length_a   1.000
_cell.length_b   1.000
_cell.length_c   1.000
_cell.angle_alpha   90.00
_cell.angle_beta   90.00
_cell.angle_gamma   90.00
#
_symmetry.space_group_name_H-M   'P 1'
#
loop_
_entity.id
_entity.type
_entity.pdbx_description
1 polymer ?
#
loop_
_entity_poly.entity_id
_entity_poly.type
_entity_poly.pdbx_seq_one_letter_code
_entity_poly.pdbx_strand_id
1 'polypeptide(L)'
;MLARSHHSVTRLLPVKHSRSHSSTSPSRPHRSRVPTPSHPAWDPTSLRARFIPFPLPPTGAMGSRAGWDRVLEDYAKLKSPERELPPGVWVTSDEKTLTIFDGYEKAKYHLLILPRAPFPLESGGTVPASHLVNLASLLKSPHALEVLKVLERQADEVKEMIRDEMEKEEGWSWDVRVGFHAVESMRHVHLHVISSDMLSPKLKNKKHWNSFHPTLGYFLHLSNVIREVENGGYVLDSRASYEALLKEPLVSTYPPYETFKTIPDLQRHLQREWEKEGRTRKQAAGQAESNSKSG
;
A
#
# COMPACT_ATOMS: atom_id res chain seq x y z
N MET A 1 -62.43 4.49 75.85
CA MET A 1 -63.42 5.59 75.83
C MET A 1 -62.86 6.75 75.02
N LEU A 2 -63.74 7.42 74.30
CA LEU A 2 -63.61 8.59 73.42
C LEU A 2 -62.48 9.58 73.80
N ALA A 3 -61.62 10.04 72.87
CA ALA A 3 -61.80 11.00 71.77
C ALA A 3 -61.62 12.48 72.16
N ARG A 4 -60.91 13.21 71.27
CA ARG A 4 -60.88 14.69 71.05
C ARG A 4 -60.16 15.51 72.14
N SER A 5 -59.56 16.69 71.91
CA SER A 5 -59.13 17.49 70.75
C SER A 5 -58.41 18.76 71.32
N HIS A 6 -57.70 19.49 70.45
CA HIS A 6 -57.30 20.92 70.51
C HIS A 6 -55.95 21.39 71.12
N HIS A 7 -55.07 21.83 70.20
CA HIS A 7 -54.46 23.17 70.03
C HIS A 7 -53.69 23.84 71.20
N SER A 8 -52.41 24.21 71.00
CA SER A 8 -51.97 25.55 70.51
C SER A 8 -50.55 26.00 70.99
N VAL A 9 -49.93 26.88 70.17
CA VAL A 9 -48.90 27.93 70.41
C VAL A 9 -47.37 27.62 70.42
N THR A 10 -46.75 27.95 69.27
CA THR A 10 -45.64 28.91 68.99
C THR A 10 -44.35 29.00 69.84
N ARG A 11 -43.16 28.86 69.19
CA ARG A 11 -42.04 29.86 69.24
C ARG A 11 -40.89 29.58 68.24
N LEU A 12 -40.37 30.66 67.67
CA LEU A 12 -39.19 30.81 66.77
C LEU A 12 -37.85 30.65 67.49
N LEU A 13 -36.78 30.20 66.80
CA LEU A 13 -35.37 30.52 67.13
C LEU A 13 -34.40 30.41 65.90
N PRO A 14 -33.19 31.05 65.95
CA PRO A 14 -32.41 31.51 64.79
C PRO A 14 -31.03 30.80 64.57
N VAL A 15 -30.31 31.27 63.52
CA VAL A 15 -28.99 30.83 62.98
C VAL A 15 -27.79 31.55 63.63
N LYS A 16 -26.62 30.89 63.80
CA LYS A 16 -25.26 31.50 63.74
C LYS A 16 -24.14 30.50 63.33
N HIS A 17 -23.12 31.05 62.66
CA HIS A 17 -21.88 30.45 62.11
C HIS A 17 -20.79 30.05 63.13
N SER A 18 -19.83 29.21 62.70
CA SER A 18 -18.49 29.09 63.32
C SER A 18 -17.38 28.72 62.31
N ARG A 19 -16.13 29.10 62.63
CA ARG A 19 -14.87 28.89 61.86
C ARG A 19 -13.95 27.84 62.51
N SER A 20 -13.13 27.23 61.64
CA SER A 20 -11.93 26.37 61.72
C SER A 20 -11.14 26.12 63.02
N HIS A 21 -10.64 24.87 63.15
CA HIS A 21 -9.32 24.47 63.71
C HIS A 21 -8.81 23.16 63.05
N SER A 22 -7.48 22.96 63.01
CA SER A 22 -6.74 21.87 62.35
C SER A 22 -6.30 20.74 63.31
N SER A 23 -6.16 19.50 62.80
CA SER A 23 -5.22 18.46 63.28
C SER A 23 -5.16 17.27 62.29
N THR A 24 -4.09 16.47 62.38
CA THR A 24 -3.45 15.66 61.32
C THR A 24 -3.70 14.13 61.36
N SER A 25 -3.60 13.49 60.17
CA SER A 25 -3.15 12.10 59.83
C SER A 25 -4.12 10.88 59.88
N PRO A 26 -3.89 9.78 59.11
CA PRO A 26 -2.95 9.51 58.02
C PRO A 26 -3.57 8.92 56.71
N SER A 27 -2.67 8.74 55.75
CA SER A 27 -2.73 8.31 54.35
C SER A 27 -3.47 7.02 53.96
N ARG A 28 -4.08 7.05 52.76
CA ARG A 28 -4.46 5.87 51.96
C ARG A 28 -3.90 6.07 50.54
N PRO A 29 -3.04 5.18 50.00
CA PRO A 29 -2.43 5.42 48.70
C PRO A 29 -3.47 5.28 47.58
N HIS A 30 -3.58 6.32 46.76
CA HIS A 30 -4.31 6.27 45.50
C HIS A 30 -3.63 5.23 44.62
N ARG A 31 -4.32 4.12 44.34
CA ARG A 31 -3.86 3.13 43.37
C ARG A 31 -3.84 3.81 42.01
N SER A 32 -2.65 4.22 41.56
CA SER A 32 -2.40 4.63 40.18
C SER A 32 -2.82 3.46 39.29
N ARG A 33 -3.83 3.69 38.44
CA ARG A 33 -4.10 2.80 37.32
C ARG A 33 -2.84 2.80 36.47
N VAL A 34 -2.12 1.69 36.48
CA VAL A 34 -1.10 1.39 35.46
C VAL A 34 -1.79 1.58 34.11
N PRO A 35 -1.31 2.48 33.24
CA PRO A 35 -1.83 2.54 31.87
C PRO A 35 -1.56 1.17 31.27
N THR A 36 -2.62 0.45 30.91
CA THR A 36 -2.52 -0.67 29.98
C THR A 36 -1.75 -0.15 28.76
N PRO A 37 -0.72 -0.88 28.26
CA PRO A 37 -0.03 -0.44 27.07
C PRO A 37 -1.08 -0.31 25.97
N SER A 38 -1.33 0.92 25.54
CA SER A 38 -2.03 1.16 24.29
C SER A 38 -1.27 0.35 23.24
N HIS A 39 -1.94 -0.60 22.60
CA HIS A 39 -1.47 -1.14 21.33
C HIS A 39 -0.91 0.04 20.52
N PRO A 40 0.30 -0.06 19.94
CA PRO A 40 0.85 1.06 19.18
C PRO A 40 -0.22 1.48 18.19
N ALA A 41 -0.62 2.76 18.27
CA ALA A 41 -1.56 3.35 17.33
C ALA A 41 -0.99 3.06 15.95
N TRP A 42 -1.65 2.13 15.25
CA TRP A 42 -1.28 1.76 13.90
C TRP A 42 -1.26 3.04 13.08
N ASP A 43 -0.09 3.45 12.60
CA ASP A 43 0.00 4.50 11.61
C ASP A 43 -0.43 3.88 10.27
N PRO A 44 -1.65 4.17 9.78
CA PRO A 44 -2.15 3.59 8.55
C PRO A 44 -1.36 4.03 7.32
N THR A 45 -0.49 5.04 7.44
CA THR A 45 0.38 5.51 6.36
C THR A 45 1.76 4.83 6.37
N SER A 46 2.11 4.11 7.44
CA SER A 46 3.40 3.48 7.55
C SER A 46 3.47 2.26 6.64
N LEU A 47 4.29 2.36 5.58
CA LEU A 47 4.57 1.22 4.70
C LEU A 47 5.39 0.11 5.41
N ARG A 48 5.68 0.25 6.71
CA ARG A 48 6.16 -0.84 7.58
C ARG A 48 5.16 -1.99 7.69
N ALA A 49 3.89 -1.76 7.38
CA ALA A 49 2.88 -2.81 7.28
C ALA A 49 3.31 -3.97 6.36
N ARG A 50 4.20 -3.72 5.39
CA ARG A 50 4.80 -4.74 4.52
C ARG A 50 5.55 -5.85 5.26
N PHE A 51 5.96 -5.62 6.50
CA PHE A 51 6.61 -6.64 7.34
C PHE A 51 5.63 -7.58 8.03
N ILE A 52 4.32 -7.29 8.00
CA ILE A 52 3.31 -8.24 8.46
C ILE A 52 3.26 -9.39 7.46
N PRO A 53 3.39 -10.66 7.90
CA PRO A 53 3.28 -11.80 7.01
C PRO A 53 1.95 -11.76 6.26
N PHE A 54 2.00 -11.79 4.92
CA PHE A 54 0.79 -11.85 4.11
C PHE A 54 0.00 -13.09 4.53
N PRO A 55 -1.31 -12.96 4.81
CA PRO A 55 -2.10 -14.07 5.29
C PRO A 55 -2.07 -15.18 4.23
N LEU A 56 -1.70 -16.39 4.67
CA LEU A 56 -1.86 -17.57 3.84
C LEU A 56 -3.36 -17.75 3.55
N PRO A 57 -3.74 -18.20 2.35
CA PRO A 57 -5.14 -18.59 2.13
C PRO A 57 -5.55 -19.60 3.20
N PRO A 58 -6.75 -19.49 3.76
CA PRO A 58 -7.25 -20.54 4.64
C PRO A 58 -7.26 -21.86 3.88
N THR A 59 -6.50 -22.83 4.39
CA THR A 59 -6.54 -24.23 3.96
C THR A 59 -7.95 -24.76 4.24
N GLY A 60 -8.88 -24.57 3.31
CA GLY A 60 -10.27 -25.02 3.46
C GLY A 60 -11.36 -24.13 2.85
N ALA A 61 -11.06 -22.88 2.45
CA ALA A 61 -12.05 -21.98 1.85
C ALA A 61 -11.51 -21.24 0.63
N MET A 62 -10.93 -21.99 -0.31
CA MET A 62 -10.81 -21.55 -1.71
C MET A 62 -10.66 -22.81 -2.57
N GLY A 63 -11.79 -23.27 -3.09
CA GLY A 63 -11.85 -24.43 -3.97
C GLY A 63 -11.10 -24.15 -5.26
N SER A 64 -10.15 -25.03 -5.60
CA SER A 64 -9.44 -25.10 -6.88
C SER A 64 -8.57 -23.88 -7.26
N ARG A 65 -7.58 -24.12 -8.11
CA ARG A 65 -6.75 -23.09 -8.77
C ARG A 65 -7.58 -22.07 -9.58
N ALA A 66 -8.87 -22.34 -9.81
CA ALA A 66 -9.80 -21.53 -10.60
C ALA A 66 -10.49 -20.39 -9.82
N GLY A 67 -10.25 -20.26 -8.50
CA GLY A 67 -10.74 -19.12 -7.70
C GLY A 67 -9.66 -18.07 -7.39
N TRP A 68 -8.39 -18.50 -7.37
CA TRP A 68 -7.28 -17.67 -6.91
C TRP A 68 -6.95 -16.50 -7.84
N ASP A 69 -7.21 -16.64 -9.14
CA ASP A 69 -7.01 -15.57 -10.11
C ASP A 69 -8.02 -14.43 -9.94
N ARG A 70 -9.16 -14.65 -9.25
CA ARG A 70 -10.22 -13.65 -9.06
C ARG A 70 -10.10 -12.83 -7.78
N VAL A 71 -9.15 -13.12 -6.92
CA VAL A 71 -9.02 -12.49 -5.60
C VAL A 71 -8.96 -10.96 -5.69
N LEU A 72 -8.22 -10.41 -6.66
CA LEU A 72 -8.16 -8.95 -6.85
C LEU A 72 -9.50 -8.34 -7.29
N GLU A 73 -10.27 -9.07 -8.10
CA GLU A 73 -11.60 -8.65 -8.52
C GLU A 73 -12.56 -8.57 -7.33
N ASP A 74 -12.45 -9.52 -6.40
CA ASP A 74 -13.27 -9.53 -5.18
C ASP A 74 -12.84 -8.39 -4.24
N TYR A 75 -11.54 -8.13 -4.11
CA TYR A 75 -11.04 -6.99 -3.35
C TYR A 75 -11.53 -5.65 -3.90
N ALA A 76 -11.54 -5.50 -5.23
CA ALA A 76 -12.04 -4.30 -5.90
C ALA A 76 -13.52 -4.01 -5.63
N LYS A 77 -14.31 -5.00 -5.17
CA LYS A 77 -15.75 -4.90 -4.87
C LYS A 77 -16.09 -4.65 -3.40
N LEU A 78 -15.13 -4.79 -2.48
CA LEU A 78 -15.36 -4.61 -1.04
C LEU A 78 -15.90 -3.22 -0.75
N LYS A 79 -16.84 -3.03 0.18
CA LYS A 79 -17.39 -1.68 0.44
C LYS A 79 -16.50 -0.84 1.35
N SER A 80 -15.84 -1.51 2.28
CA SER A 80 -14.94 -0.95 3.28
C SER A 80 -13.66 -1.79 3.33
N PRO A 81 -12.82 -1.74 2.27
CA PRO A 81 -11.63 -2.57 2.15
C PRO A 81 -10.66 -2.41 3.34
N GLU A 82 -10.63 -1.25 3.98
CA GLU A 82 -9.82 -0.96 5.18
C GLU A 82 -10.24 -1.79 6.41
N ARG A 83 -11.46 -2.32 6.42
CA ARG A 83 -12.01 -3.18 7.50
C ARG A 83 -12.16 -4.63 7.08
N GLU A 84 -12.39 -4.87 5.79
CA GLU A 84 -12.71 -6.18 5.23
C GLU A 84 -11.46 -6.94 4.76
N LEU A 85 -10.39 -6.24 4.35
CA LEU A 85 -9.15 -6.88 3.96
C LEU A 85 -8.38 -7.39 5.18
N PRO A 86 -7.62 -8.48 5.02
CA PRO A 86 -6.75 -8.95 6.08
C PRO A 86 -5.72 -7.88 6.51
N PRO A 87 -5.27 -7.89 7.79
CA PRO A 87 -4.24 -6.98 8.26
C PRO A 87 -2.97 -7.07 7.40
N GLY A 88 -2.39 -5.91 7.06
CA GLY A 88 -1.18 -5.82 6.23
C GLY A 88 -1.42 -5.94 4.72
N VAL A 89 -2.68 -6.01 4.26
CA VAL A 89 -3.00 -6.00 2.82
C VAL A 89 -3.37 -4.59 2.33
N TRP A 90 -4.27 -3.90 3.04
CA TRP A 90 -4.75 -2.57 2.66
C TRP A 90 -3.69 -1.47 2.88
N VAL A 91 -3.65 -0.49 1.97
CA VAL A 91 -2.81 0.72 2.09
C VAL A 91 -3.67 1.97 2.09
N THR A 92 -4.45 2.19 1.02
CA THR A 92 -5.38 3.31 0.89
C THR A 92 -6.45 2.96 -0.14
N SER A 93 -7.59 3.65 -0.10
CA SER A 93 -8.67 3.47 -1.07
C SER A 93 -9.60 4.65 -1.09
N ASP A 94 -10.22 4.89 -2.24
CA ASP A 94 -11.32 5.83 -2.42
C ASP A 94 -12.46 5.18 -3.24
N GLU A 95 -13.34 6.00 -3.80
CA GLU A 95 -14.46 5.52 -4.63
C GLU A 95 -14.00 4.89 -5.95
N LYS A 96 -12.81 5.24 -6.47
CA LYS A 96 -12.33 4.82 -7.79
C LYS A 96 -11.16 3.84 -7.75
N THR A 97 -10.35 3.83 -6.69
CA THR A 97 -9.15 3.02 -6.57
C THR A 97 -9.01 2.32 -5.22
N LEU A 98 -8.33 1.19 -5.22
CA LEU A 98 -7.87 0.48 -4.03
C LEU A 98 -6.39 0.16 -4.20
N THR A 99 -5.58 0.63 -3.26
CA THR A 99 -4.14 0.33 -3.18
C THR A 99 -3.89 -0.72 -2.10
N ILE A 100 -3.16 -1.77 -2.47
CA ILE A 100 -2.79 -2.87 -1.57
C ILE A 100 -1.30 -3.21 -1.68
N PHE A 101 -0.75 -3.86 -0.65
CA PHE A 101 0.53 -4.55 -0.76
C PHE A 101 0.40 -5.79 -1.66
N ASP A 102 1.38 -6.00 -2.54
CA ASP A 102 1.49 -7.25 -3.29
C ASP A 102 1.92 -8.37 -2.34
N GLY A 103 1.08 -9.41 -2.17
CA GLY A 103 1.38 -10.53 -1.28
C GLY A 103 2.56 -11.40 -1.71
N TYR A 104 3.08 -11.17 -2.92
CA TYR A 104 4.24 -11.83 -3.49
C TYR A 104 5.22 -10.79 -4.09
N GLU A 105 5.63 -9.82 -3.27
CA GLU A 105 6.51 -8.69 -3.62
C GLU A 105 7.80 -9.10 -4.34
N LYS A 106 8.22 -8.36 -5.38
CA LYS A 106 9.48 -8.63 -6.11
C LYS A 106 10.61 -7.66 -5.77
N ALA A 107 10.31 -6.61 -5.02
CA ALA A 107 11.23 -5.58 -4.57
C ALA A 107 10.91 -5.20 -3.12
N LYS A 108 11.74 -4.34 -2.50
CA LYS A 108 11.48 -3.81 -1.15
C LYS A 108 10.10 -3.16 -1.01
N TYR A 109 9.63 -2.49 -2.06
CA TYR A 109 8.29 -1.91 -2.16
C TYR A 109 7.62 -2.45 -3.42
N HIS A 110 6.51 -3.16 -3.24
CA HIS A 110 5.69 -3.63 -4.34
C HIS A 110 4.21 -3.55 -3.96
N LEU A 111 3.51 -2.61 -4.56
CA LEU A 111 2.10 -2.34 -4.34
C LEU A 111 1.32 -2.53 -5.64
N LEU A 112 0.03 -2.80 -5.49
CA LEU A 112 -0.92 -2.88 -6.59
C LEU A 112 -2.00 -1.81 -6.41
N ILE A 113 -2.31 -1.09 -7.49
CA ILE A 113 -3.46 -0.20 -7.55
C ILE A 113 -4.52 -0.87 -8.43
N LEU A 114 -5.70 -1.08 -7.87
CA LEU A 114 -6.85 -1.70 -8.51
C LEU A 114 -7.90 -0.61 -8.79
N PRO A 115 -8.46 -0.49 -10.01
CA PRO A 115 -9.69 0.27 -10.19
C PRO A 115 -10.83 -0.44 -9.43
N ARG A 116 -11.68 0.32 -8.74
CA ARG A 116 -12.81 -0.22 -7.97
C ARG A 116 -13.88 -0.79 -8.89
N ALA A 117 -14.69 -1.70 -8.37
CA ALA A 117 -15.82 -2.27 -9.10
C ALA A 117 -17.07 -2.22 -8.22
N PRO A 118 -18.05 -1.33 -8.49
CA PRO A 118 -18.14 -0.45 -9.67
C PRO A 118 -17.11 0.70 -9.69
N PHE A 119 -16.66 1.08 -10.89
CA PHE A 119 -15.84 2.28 -11.11
C PHE A 119 -16.73 3.42 -11.61
N PRO A 120 -16.93 4.51 -10.85
CA PRO A 120 -17.78 5.62 -11.28
C PRO A 120 -17.11 6.47 -12.37
N LEU A 121 -17.89 6.79 -13.41
CA LEU A 121 -17.49 7.67 -14.51
C LEU A 121 -17.80 9.14 -14.20
N GLU A 122 -16.97 10.07 -14.66
CA GLU A 122 -17.23 11.53 -14.53
C GLU A 122 -18.55 11.94 -15.21
N SER A 123 -18.89 11.30 -16.34
CA SER A 123 -20.14 11.54 -17.07
C SER A 123 -21.39 10.93 -16.44
N GLY A 124 -21.23 10.25 -15.30
CA GLY A 124 -22.27 9.46 -14.65
C GLY A 124 -22.32 8.02 -15.14
N GLY A 125 -22.85 7.14 -14.29
CA GLY A 125 -22.81 5.70 -14.51
C GLY A 125 -21.49 5.07 -14.08
N THR A 126 -21.23 3.85 -14.54
CA THR A 126 -20.06 3.06 -14.11
C THR A 126 -19.43 2.31 -15.28
N VAL A 127 -18.13 2.07 -15.21
CA VAL A 127 -17.43 1.24 -16.20
C VAL A 127 -17.96 -0.20 -16.10
N PRO A 128 -18.35 -0.84 -17.21
CA PRO A 128 -18.75 -2.24 -17.20
C PRO A 128 -17.67 -3.15 -16.61
N ALA A 129 -18.04 -4.07 -15.72
CA ALA A 129 -17.08 -4.98 -15.08
C ALA A 129 -16.27 -5.81 -16.09
N SER A 130 -16.85 -6.13 -17.25
CA SER A 130 -16.16 -6.82 -18.35
C SER A 130 -14.97 -6.04 -18.92
N HIS A 131 -14.96 -4.72 -18.78
CA HIS A 131 -13.86 -3.86 -19.25
C HIS A 131 -12.70 -3.84 -18.25
N LEU A 132 -12.93 -4.18 -16.98
CA LEU A 132 -11.90 -4.16 -15.93
C LEU A 132 -11.28 -5.53 -15.67
N VAL A 133 -11.61 -6.58 -16.43
CA VAL A 133 -11.12 -7.94 -16.17
C VAL A 133 -9.62 -8.14 -16.43
N ASN A 134 -9.00 -7.31 -17.27
CA ASN A 134 -7.55 -7.23 -17.56
C ASN A 134 -7.27 -6.00 -18.43
N LEU A 135 -6.00 -5.66 -18.65
CA LEU A 135 -5.58 -4.52 -19.45
C LEU A 135 -6.07 -4.62 -20.89
N ALA A 136 -6.04 -5.81 -21.51
CA ALA A 136 -6.49 -5.96 -22.90
C ALA A 136 -7.97 -5.61 -23.09
N SER A 137 -8.83 -5.94 -22.12
CA SER A 137 -10.23 -5.53 -22.11
C SER A 137 -10.38 -4.04 -21.82
N LEU A 138 -9.57 -3.48 -20.91
CA LEU A 138 -9.60 -2.06 -20.59
C LEU A 138 -9.20 -1.22 -21.80
N LEU A 139 -8.14 -1.58 -22.53
CA LEU A 139 -7.66 -0.85 -23.70
C LEU A 139 -8.66 -0.83 -24.86
N LYS A 140 -9.61 -1.78 -24.90
CA LYS A 140 -10.72 -1.81 -25.87
C LYS A 140 -11.94 -1.02 -25.39
N SER A 141 -11.97 -0.63 -24.12
CA SER A 141 -13.07 0.14 -23.54
C SER A 141 -13.02 1.59 -24.03
N PRO A 142 -14.17 2.22 -24.32
CA PRO A 142 -14.22 3.66 -24.56
C PRO A 142 -13.83 4.48 -23.31
N HIS A 143 -13.77 3.84 -22.13
CA HIS A 143 -13.41 4.47 -20.86
C HIS A 143 -11.94 4.26 -20.47
N ALA A 144 -11.11 3.68 -21.36
CA ALA A 144 -9.73 3.32 -21.05
C ALA A 144 -8.93 4.50 -20.49
N LEU A 145 -8.96 5.64 -21.18
CA LEU A 145 -8.18 6.82 -20.83
C LEU A 145 -8.57 7.37 -19.45
N GLU A 146 -9.87 7.43 -19.13
CA GLU A 146 -10.35 7.92 -17.85
C GLU A 146 -9.86 7.06 -16.69
N VAL A 147 -9.98 5.73 -16.82
CA VAL A 147 -9.47 4.79 -15.81
C VAL A 147 -7.96 4.92 -15.67
N LEU A 148 -7.21 4.97 -16.77
CA LEU A 148 -5.75 5.09 -16.75
C LEU A 148 -5.27 6.39 -16.09
N LYS A 149 -5.94 7.53 -16.35
CA LYS A 149 -5.61 8.82 -15.71
C LYS A 149 -5.92 8.83 -14.21
N VAL A 150 -6.96 8.12 -13.78
CA VAL A 150 -7.23 7.94 -12.35
C VAL A 150 -6.14 7.08 -11.69
N LEU A 151 -5.74 5.99 -12.35
CA LEU A 151 -4.65 5.14 -11.86
C LEU A 151 -3.30 5.89 -11.83
N GLU A 152 -3.03 6.77 -12.79
CA GLU A 152 -1.84 7.63 -12.83
C GLU A 152 -1.75 8.54 -11.60
N ARG A 153 -2.83 9.25 -11.26
CA ARG A 153 -2.88 10.10 -10.06
C ARG A 153 -2.63 9.32 -8.78
N GLN A 154 -3.31 8.18 -8.64
CA GLN A 154 -3.10 7.31 -7.47
C GLN A 154 -1.66 6.78 -7.41
N ALA A 155 -1.04 6.49 -8.57
CA ALA A 155 0.34 6.02 -8.62
C ALA A 155 1.34 7.11 -8.22
N ASP A 156 1.09 8.38 -8.53
CA ASP A 156 1.93 9.48 -8.06
C ASP A 156 1.87 9.63 -6.54
N GLU A 157 0.68 9.55 -5.93
CA GLU A 157 0.55 9.55 -4.47
C GLU A 157 1.32 8.38 -3.83
N VAL A 158 1.16 7.16 -4.38
CA VAL A 158 1.84 5.96 -3.86
C VAL A 158 3.36 6.05 -4.05
N LYS A 159 3.84 6.66 -5.14
CA LYS A 159 5.27 6.91 -5.35
C LYS A 159 5.85 7.83 -4.28
N GLU A 160 5.15 8.89 -3.91
CA GLU A 160 5.59 9.79 -2.85
C GLU A 160 5.59 9.08 -1.49
N MET A 161 4.55 8.29 -1.17
CA MET A 161 4.54 7.45 0.04
C MET A 161 5.76 6.50 0.11
N ILE A 162 6.10 5.86 -1.02
CA ILE A 162 7.25 4.97 -1.11
C ILE A 162 8.56 5.76 -0.93
N ARG A 163 8.71 6.91 -1.58
CA ARG A 163 9.92 7.75 -1.45
C ARG A 163 10.13 8.22 -0.02
N ASP A 164 9.09 8.71 0.62
CA ASP A 164 9.13 9.12 2.03
C ASP A 164 9.58 7.97 2.94
N GLU A 165 9.06 6.76 2.71
CA GLU A 165 9.48 5.59 3.49
C GLU A 165 10.92 5.16 3.16
N MET A 166 11.36 5.23 1.91
CA MET A 166 12.76 4.99 1.54
C MET A 166 13.70 5.93 2.29
N GLU A 167 13.41 7.23 2.31
CA GLU A 167 14.22 8.21 3.04
C GLU A 167 14.21 7.94 4.55
N LYS A 168 13.06 7.62 5.14
CA LYS A 168 12.95 7.32 6.58
C LYS A 168 13.70 6.04 6.99
N GLU A 169 13.56 4.97 6.21
CA GLU A 169 14.11 3.65 6.57
C GLU A 169 15.55 3.47 6.13
N GLU A 170 15.88 3.99 4.95
CA GLU A 170 17.16 3.74 4.30
C GLU A 170 18.02 5.00 4.27
N GLY A 171 17.49 6.21 4.46
CA GLY A 171 18.26 7.47 4.38
C GLY A 171 18.68 7.86 2.97
N TRP A 172 18.02 7.29 1.96
CA TRP A 172 18.11 7.66 0.55
C TRP A 172 16.96 7.01 -0.22
N SER A 173 16.55 7.62 -1.33
CA SER A 173 15.54 7.09 -2.25
C SER A 173 16.13 6.66 -3.60
N TRP A 174 15.44 5.72 -4.24
CA TRP A 174 15.76 5.20 -5.58
C TRP A 174 14.51 5.14 -6.46
N ASP A 175 14.69 4.74 -7.72
CA ASP A 175 13.62 4.82 -8.71
C ASP A 175 12.45 3.87 -8.40
N VAL A 176 11.23 4.32 -8.74
CA VAL A 176 9.98 3.57 -8.58
C VAL A 176 9.31 3.48 -9.95
N ARG A 177 9.10 2.26 -10.41
CA ARG A 177 8.49 1.95 -11.71
C ARG A 177 6.99 1.74 -11.55
N VAL A 178 6.25 2.23 -12.55
CA VAL A 178 4.78 2.15 -12.59
C VAL A 178 4.35 1.59 -13.94
N GLY A 179 3.59 0.49 -13.92
CA GLY A 179 3.18 -0.15 -15.16
C GLY A 179 2.41 -1.45 -14.98
N PHE A 180 2.04 -2.03 -16.12
CA PHE A 180 1.29 -3.27 -16.19
C PHE A 180 2.18 -4.40 -16.69
N HIS A 181 1.83 -5.64 -16.35
CA HIS A 181 2.30 -6.78 -17.13
C HIS A 181 1.49 -6.86 -18.43
N ALA A 182 2.17 -7.09 -19.56
CA ALA A 182 1.52 -7.26 -20.85
C ALA A 182 0.59 -8.48 -20.91
N VAL A 183 0.89 -9.50 -20.10
CA VAL A 183 0.04 -10.67 -19.86
C VAL A 183 -0.07 -10.87 -18.35
N GLU A 184 -1.22 -10.54 -17.78
CA GLU A 184 -1.45 -10.60 -16.34
C GLU A 184 -1.63 -12.04 -15.83
N SER A 185 -1.23 -12.27 -14.58
CA SER A 185 -1.41 -13.54 -13.89
C SER A 185 -2.71 -13.64 -13.09
N MET A 186 -3.35 -12.51 -12.81
CA MET A 186 -4.60 -12.42 -12.07
C MET A 186 -5.64 -11.70 -12.92
N ARG A 187 -6.90 -12.07 -12.71
CA ARG A 187 -8.05 -11.36 -13.23
C ARG A 187 -8.22 -10.06 -12.44
N HIS A 188 -8.79 -9.08 -13.12
CA HIS A 188 -8.90 -7.68 -12.72
C HIS A 188 -7.66 -6.86 -13.07
N VAL A 189 -7.86 -5.68 -13.66
CA VAL A 189 -6.79 -4.72 -13.95
C VAL A 189 -6.06 -4.40 -12.64
N HIS A 190 -4.74 -4.45 -12.66
CA HIS A 190 -3.90 -4.06 -11.53
C HIS A 190 -2.64 -3.38 -12.03
N LEU A 191 -2.42 -2.16 -11.57
CA LEU A 191 -1.23 -1.39 -11.87
C LEU A 191 -0.17 -1.70 -10.82
N HIS A 192 1.01 -2.11 -11.25
CA HIS A 192 2.15 -2.30 -10.36
C HIS A 192 2.80 -0.97 -10.06
N VAL A 193 3.04 -0.69 -8.78
CA VAL A 193 3.95 0.36 -8.30
C VAL A 193 5.07 -0.33 -7.54
N ILE A 194 6.27 -0.38 -8.14
CA ILE A 194 7.36 -1.24 -7.67
C ILE A 194 8.69 -0.49 -7.63
N SER A 195 9.41 -0.60 -6.52
CA SER A 195 10.75 -0.03 -6.39
C SER A 195 11.76 -0.77 -7.27
N SER A 196 12.74 -0.05 -7.83
CA SER A 196 13.62 -0.59 -8.87
C SER A 196 14.70 -1.57 -8.38
N ASP A 197 14.89 -1.70 -7.07
CA ASP A 197 15.90 -2.55 -6.43
C ASP A 197 15.72 -4.04 -6.72
N MET A 198 14.47 -4.50 -6.87
CA MET A 198 14.13 -5.91 -7.09
C MET A 198 14.75 -6.86 -6.03
N LEU A 199 14.93 -6.37 -4.81
CA LEU A 199 15.47 -7.12 -3.67
C LEU A 199 14.31 -7.71 -2.87
N SER A 200 13.97 -8.96 -3.18
CA SER A 200 12.96 -9.72 -2.44
C SER A 200 13.30 -11.21 -2.37
N PRO A 201 13.08 -11.88 -1.22
CA PRO A 201 13.17 -13.33 -1.13
C PRO A 201 12.13 -14.07 -1.99
N LYS A 202 11.09 -13.37 -2.47
CA LYS A 202 10.05 -13.91 -3.36
C LYS A 202 10.39 -13.74 -4.86
N LEU A 203 11.50 -13.06 -5.20
CA LEU A 203 12.06 -13.07 -6.56
C LEU A 203 12.81 -14.40 -6.81
N LYS A 204 12.07 -15.46 -7.15
CA LYS A 204 12.60 -16.83 -7.19
C LYS A 204 13.00 -17.40 -8.55
N ASN A 205 12.53 -16.83 -9.66
CA ASN A 205 12.74 -17.44 -10.99
C ASN A 205 12.90 -16.40 -12.09
N LYS A 206 13.36 -16.86 -13.27
CA LYS A 206 13.60 -16.03 -14.45
C LYS A 206 12.36 -15.25 -14.89
N LYS A 207 11.19 -15.90 -14.87
CA LYS A 207 9.93 -15.23 -15.21
C LYS A 207 9.67 -14.03 -14.30
N HIS A 208 9.91 -14.15 -13.00
CA HIS A 208 9.72 -13.02 -12.08
C HIS A 208 10.70 -11.87 -12.34
N TRP A 209 11.93 -12.15 -12.78
CA TRP A 209 12.87 -11.09 -13.17
C TRP A 209 12.45 -10.43 -14.48
N ASN A 210 12.32 -11.23 -15.54
CA ASN A 210 12.06 -10.73 -16.89
C ASN A 210 10.71 -10.02 -17.01
N SER A 211 9.69 -10.40 -16.22
CA SER A 211 8.38 -9.74 -16.27
C SER A 211 8.41 -8.28 -15.78
N PHE A 212 9.39 -7.92 -14.94
CA PHE A 212 9.57 -6.58 -14.41
C PHE A 212 10.80 -5.86 -15.00
N HIS A 213 11.55 -6.50 -15.91
CA HIS A 213 12.70 -5.86 -16.52
C HIS A 213 12.24 -4.68 -17.39
N PRO A 214 12.72 -3.45 -17.13
CA PRO A 214 12.12 -2.23 -17.68
C PRO A 214 12.27 -2.07 -19.19
N THR A 215 13.19 -2.81 -19.83
CA THR A 215 13.51 -2.67 -21.25
C THR A 215 13.09 -3.88 -22.10
N LEU A 216 12.62 -4.98 -21.50
CA LEU A 216 12.23 -6.18 -22.28
C LEU A 216 10.90 -6.00 -23.01
N GLY A 217 10.04 -5.07 -22.57
CA GLY A 217 8.72 -4.85 -23.16
C GLY A 217 7.61 -5.72 -22.58
N TYR A 218 7.90 -6.61 -21.61
CA TYR A 218 6.86 -7.31 -20.86
C TYR A 218 6.21 -6.40 -19.79
N PHE A 219 7.00 -5.54 -19.17
CA PHE A 219 6.53 -4.49 -18.27
C PHE A 219 6.17 -3.25 -19.09
N LEU A 220 4.87 -2.98 -19.20
CA LEU A 220 4.33 -1.86 -19.95
C LEU A 220 4.24 -0.63 -19.04
N HIS A 221 5.17 0.31 -19.20
CA HIS A 221 5.19 1.56 -18.43
C HIS A 221 3.90 2.34 -18.63
N LEU A 222 3.28 2.76 -17.52
CA LEU A 222 1.98 3.44 -17.53
C LEU A 222 1.97 4.68 -18.43
N SER A 223 3.03 5.49 -18.37
CA SER A 223 3.18 6.70 -19.18
C SER A 223 3.14 6.41 -20.68
N ASN A 224 3.77 5.33 -21.12
CA ASN A 224 3.71 4.90 -22.52
C ASN A 224 2.29 4.41 -22.87
N VAL A 225 1.66 3.63 -22.00
CA VAL A 225 0.29 3.14 -22.24
C VAL A 225 -0.69 4.30 -22.41
N ILE A 226 -0.64 5.28 -21.51
CA ILE A 226 -1.47 6.49 -21.57
C ILE A 226 -1.21 7.26 -22.87
N ARG A 227 0.05 7.50 -23.22
CA ARG A 227 0.43 8.24 -24.43
C ARG A 227 -0.13 7.59 -25.70
N GLU A 228 -0.01 6.27 -25.86
CA GLU A 228 -0.54 5.61 -27.06
C GLU A 228 -2.09 5.64 -27.08
N VAL A 229 -2.76 5.49 -25.93
CA VAL A 229 -4.23 5.63 -25.85
C VAL A 229 -4.67 7.05 -26.23
N GLU A 230 -3.96 8.09 -25.78
CA GLU A 230 -4.20 9.48 -26.20
C GLU A 230 -3.99 9.68 -27.71
N ASN A 231 -3.04 8.96 -28.30
CA ASN A 231 -2.72 9.00 -29.74
C ASN A 231 -3.65 8.15 -30.62
N GLY A 232 -4.75 7.61 -30.08
CA GLY A 232 -5.78 6.90 -30.84
C GLY A 232 -5.88 5.40 -30.55
N GLY A 233 -5.07 4.86 -29.64
CA GLY A 233 -5.24 3.50 -29.12
C GLY A 233 -3.92 2.79 -28.84
N TYR A 234 -3.99 1.75 -28.01
CA TYR A 234 -2.86 0.87 -27.70
C TYR A 234 -3.12 -0.52 -28.25
N VAL A 235 -2.20 -1.05 -29.07
CA VAL A 235 -2.29 -2.42 -29.59
C VAL A 235 -1.29 -3.29 -28.84
N LEU A 236 -1.79 -4.27 -28.10
CA LEU A 236 -0.96 -5.30 -27.48
C LEU A 236 -0.50 -6.31 -28.53
N ASP A 237 0.74 -6.76 -28.40
CA ASP A 237 1.26 -7.88 -29.18
C ASP A 237 0.59 -9.21 -28.78
N SER A 238 0.87 -10.25 -29.56
CA SER A 238 0.37 -11.59 -29.25
C SER A 238 0.90 -12.08 -27.91
N ARG A 239 0.08 -12.89 -27.20
CA ARG A 239 0.49 -13.56 -25.97
C ARG A 239 1.79 -14.34 -26.13
N ALA A 240 1.97 -15.03 -27.26
CA ALA A 240 3.17 -15.80 -27.56
C ALA A 240 4.42 -14.90 -27.68
N SER A 241 4.28 -13.70 -28.25
CA SER A 241 5.35 -12.71 -28.33
C SER A 241 5.82 -12.30 -26.93
N TYR A 242 4.89 -11.97 -26.04
CA TYR A 242 5.23 -11.61 -24.65
C TYR A 242 5.81 -12.78 -23.85
N GLU A 243 5.28 -14.00 -24.03
CA GLU A 243 5.81 -15.19 -23.35
C GLU A 243 7.23 -15.56 -23.78
N ALA A 244 7.65 -15.18 -24.98
CA ALA A 244 9.04 -15.35 -25.43
C ALA A 244 10.01 -14.47 -24.63
N LEU A 245 9.63 -13.22 -24.33
CA LEU A 245 10.45 -12.28 -23.54
C LEU A 245 10.80 -12.83 -22.14
N LEU A 246 9.92 -13.63 -21.56
CA LEU A 246 10.13 -14.25 -20.24
C LEU A 246 11.23 -15.34 -20.25
N LYS A 247 11.72 -15.74 -21.42
CA LYS A 247 12.76 -16.76 -21.59
C LYS A 247 14.15 -16.15 -21.84
N GLU A 248 14.21 -14.85 -22.13
CA GLU A 248 15.43 -14.09 -22.37
C GLU A 248 16.48 -14.25 -21.24
N PRO A 249 17.77 -13.98 -21.51
CA PRO A 249 18.81 -13.99 -20.49
C PRO A 249 18.52 -13.07 -19.31
N LEU A 250 19.06 -13.42 -18.13
CA LEU A 250 18.95 -12.59 -16.94
C LEU A 250 19.95 -11.43 -17.02
N VAL A 251 19.55 -10.32 -17.62
CA VAL A 251 20.37 -9.11 -17.72
C VAL A 251 20.10 -8.20 -16.53
N SER A 252 21.14 -7.64 -15.91
CA SER A 252 21.03 -6.67 -14.81
C SER A 252 20.50 -5.32 -15.32
N THR A 253 19.81 -4.58 -14.44
CA THR A 253 19.42 -3.19 -14.68
C THR A 253 20.52 -2.19 -14.31
N TYR A 254 21.58 -2.63 -13.62
CA TYR A 254 22.72 -1.77 -13.29
C TYR A 254 23.82 -1.87 -14.35
N PRO A 255 24.46 -0.75 -14.75
CA PRO A 255 25.63 -0.78 -15.62
C PRO A 255 26.76 -1.65 -15.04
N PRO A 256 27.49 -2.43 -15.86
CA PRO A 256 27.46 -2.45 -17.33
C PRO A 256 26.42 -3.41 -17.93
N TYR A 257 25.31 -3.69 -17.23
CA TYR A 257 24.22 -4.58 -17.67
C TYR A 257 24.67 -6.04 -17.86
N GLU A 258 25.35 -6.56 -16.85
CA GLU A 258 25.88 -7.92 -16.84
C GLU A 258 24.78 -8.99 -16.99
N THR A 259 25.11 -10.10 -17.64
CA THR A 259 24.21 -11.25 -17.81
C THR A 259 24.53 -12.36 -16.81
N PHE A 260 23.50 -12.92 -16.18
CA PHE A 260 23.60 -13.95 -15.15
C PHE A 260 22.99 -15.28 -15.58
N LYS A 261 23.55 -16.38 -15.08
CA LYS A 261 23.03 -17.74 -15.35
C LYS A 261 21.90 -18.14 -14.39
N THR A 262 21.94 -17.63 -13.16
CA THR A 262 21.01 -18.03 -12.10
C THR A 262 20.43 -16.80 -11.38
N ILE A 263 19.22 -16.94 -10.84
CA ILE A 263 18.57 -15.90 -10.02
C ILE A 263 19.37 -15.59 -8.75
N PRO A 264 19.90 -16.57 -7.99
CA PRO A 264 20.72 -16.26 -6.82
C PRO A 264 21.95 -15.41 -7.14
N ASP A 265 22.62 -15.64 -8.28
CA ASP A 265 23.78 -14.83 -8.68
C ASP A 265 23.38 -13.39 -9.00
N LEU A 266 22.27 -13.24 -9.76
CA LEU A 266 21.69 -11.94 -10.06
C LEU A 266 21.29 -11.19 -8.78
N GLN A 267 20.60 -11.85 -7.84
CA GLN A 267 20.19 -11.21 -6.58
C GLN A 267 21.38 -10.73 -5.76
N ARG A 268 22.48 -11.50 -5.68
CA ARG A 268 23.71 -11.05 -5.01
C ARG A 268 24.34 -9.84 -5.71
N HIS A 269 24.29 -9.79 -7.04
CA HIS A 269 24.74 -8.62 -7.80
C HIS A 269 23.85 -7.39 -7.55
N LEU A 270 22.53 -7.53 -7.62
CA LEU A 270 21.58 -6.43 -7.36
C LEU A 270 21.76 -5.86 -5.96
N GLN A 271 21.91 -6.73 -4.95
CA GLN A 271 22.14 -6.31 -3.56
C GLN A 271 23.40 -5.44 -3.45
N ARG A 272 24.51 -5.91 -4.04
CA ARG A 272 25.79 -5.20 -4.02
C ARG A 272 25.72 -3.83 -4.71
N GLU A 273 25.11 -3.76 -5.89
CA GLU A 273 25.00 -2.49 -6.63
C GLU A 273 24.06 -1.50 -5.93
N TRP A 274 22.93 -1.98 -5.38
CA TRP A 274 22.02 -1.15 -4.58
C TRP A 274 22.70 -0.56 -3.34
N GLU A 275 23.44 -1.39 -2.57
CA GLU A 275 24.20 -0.89 -1.41
C GLU A 275 25.30 0.10 -1.79
N LYS A 276 25.97 -0.14 -2.91
CA LYS A 276 27.01 0.74 -3.44
C LYS A 276 26.43 2.09 -3.84
N GLU A 277 25.35 2.11 -4.61
CA GLU A 277 24.65 3.35 -4.96
C GLU A 277 24.17 4.08 -3.70
N GLY A 278 23.56 3.37 -2.75
CA GLY A 278 23.11 3.97 -1.49
C GLY A 278 24.23 4.62 -0.69
N ARG A 279 25.41 3.98 -0.59
CA ARG A 279 26.59 4.60 0.05
C ARG A 279 26.99 5.89 -0.67
N THR A 280 27.05 5.88 -2.00
CA THR A 280 27.41 7.05 -2.81
C THR A 280 26.41 8.20 -2.63
N ARG A 281 25.10 7.91 -2.68
CA ARG A 281 24.03 8.92 -2.55
C ARG A 281 24.04 9.60 -1.18
N LYS A 282 24.18 8.82 -0.11
CA LYS A 282 24.26 9.35 1.26
C LYS A 282 25.48 10.23 1.49
N GLN A 283 26.64 9.83 0.96
CA GLN A 283 27.87 10.63 1.04
C GLN A 283 27.70 11.97 0.33
N ALA A 284 27.08 11.98 -0.86
CA ALA A 284 26.80 13.20 -1.60
C ALA A 284 25.83 14.14 -0.85
N ALA A 285 24.77 13.59 -0.22
CA ALA A 285 23.82 14.36 0.57
C ALA A 285 24.50 15.01 1.81
N GLY A 286 25.33 14.25 2.54
CA GLY A 286 26.06 14.78 3.70
C GLY A 286 27.04 15.90 3.34
N GLN A 287 27.70 15.81 2.18
CA GLN A 287 28.58 16.87 1.67
C GLN A 287 27.82 18.13 1.25
N ALA A 288 26.62 17.97 0.66
CA ALA A 288 25.78 19.11 0.30
C ALA A 288 25.28 19.88 1.53
N GLU A 289 24.88 19.17 2.59
CA GLU A 289 24.48 19.78 3.87
C GLU A 289 25.62 20.46 4.62
N SER A 290 26.85 19.93 4.55
CA SER A 290 28.00 20.60 5.17
C SER A 290 28.30 21.92 4.47
N ASN A 291 28.23 21.93 3.13
CA ASN A 291 28.56 23.11 2.33
C ASN A 291 27.52 24.23 2.49
N SER A 292 26.24 23.91 2.69
CA SER A 292 25.17 24.90 2.90
C SER A 292 25.19 25.52 4.30
N LYS A 293 25.79 24.86 5.30
CA LYS A 293 25.94 25.40 6.67
C LYS A 293 27.20 26.26 6.85
N SER A 294 28.15 26.17 5.92
CA SER A 294 29.43 26.89 5.96
C SER A 294 29.49 28.13 5.05
N GLY A 295 28.45 28.41 4.27
CA GLY A 295 28.32 29.58 3.40
C GLY A 295 27.20 30.50 3.87
#